data_AF-A0A7V5YIG9-F1
#
_entry.id   AF-A0A7V5YIG9-F1
#
_cell.length_a   1.000
_cell.length_b   1.000
_cell.length_c   1.000
_cell.angle_alpha   90.00
_cell.angle_beta   90.00
_cell.angle_gamma   90.00
#
_symmetry.space_group_name_H-M   'P 1'
#
loop_
_entity.id
_entity.type
_entity.pdbx_description
1 polymer ?
#
loop_
_entity_poly.entity_id
_entity_poly.type
_entity_poly.pdbx_seq_one_letter_code
_entity_poly.pdbx_strand_id
1 'polypeptide(L)'
;DIQLLNEHLRALLAGETIDKPVYSFKEGRRIATKKVSREPDQILLLDCLHGFYPPLAEGIDPQVIFRLYIEAMNPLYESSVMKPLVEMEWSGERMTRFEDVRLLRRSLRDVVHRNHPPLSTLLHWHYVRQGELFSIIPLKGMADYVVNGGMPFDLPALKPFFSGKDSIWPDPSSLDQYASFLDARIRYQRVSKLHDAIEGLTMEQVRNVALIPGDAVVREFIGGSTVKIPHNE
;
A
#
# COMPACT_ATOMS: atom_id res chain seq x y z
N ASP A 1 1.90 -2.99 -21.49
CA ASP A 1 2.83 -3.43 -22.54
C ASP A 1 3.68 -4.55 -21.97
N ILE A 2 3.06 -5.73 -21.90
CA ILE A 2 3.66 -6.92 -21.26
C ILE A 2 4.70 -7.54 -22.20
N GLN A 3 4.44 -7.46 -23.50
CA GLN A 3 5.31 -7.94 -24.56
C GLN A 3 6.68 -7.26 -24.50
N LEU A 4 6.70 -5.92 -24.45
CA LEU A 4 7.96 -5.16 -24.32
C LEU A 4 8.68 -5.47 -23.00
N LEU A 5 7.95 -5.68 -21.90
CA LEU A 5 8.55 -6.07 -20.63
C LEU A 5 9.23 -7.45 -20.75
N ASN A 6 8.55 -8.44 -21.32
CA ASN A 6 9.10 -9.79 -21.50
C ASN A 6 10.35 -9.77 -22.39
N GLU A 7 10.34 -8.99 -23.48
CA GLU A 7 11.52 -8.78 -24.33
C GLU A 7 12.69 -8.20 -23.54
N HIS A 8 12.44 -7.13 -22.78
CA HIS A 8 13.45 -6.48 -21.95
C HIS A 8 14.00 -7.39 -20.85
N LEU A 9 13.16 -8.17 -20.19
CA LEU A 9 13.60 -9.10 -19.15
C LEU A 9 14.52 -10.18 -19.72
N ARG A 10 14.19 -10.75 -20.89
CA ARG A 10 15.05 -11.75 -21.55
C ARG A 10 16.40 -11.15 -21.96
N ALA A 11 16.39 -9.95 -22.55
CA ALA A 11 17.61 -9.24 -22.94
C ALA A 11 18.50 -8.95 -21.72
N LEU A 12 17.94 -8.41 -20.63
CA LEU A 12 18.68 -8.14 -19.39
C LEU A 12 19.23 -9.41 -18.74
N LEU A 13 18.50 -10.53 -18.77
CA LEU A 13 18.99 -11.81 -18.25
C LEU A 13 20.15 -12.36 -19.12
N ALA A 14 20.11 -12.12 -20.43
CA ALA A 14 21.19 -12.43 -21.37
C ALA A 14 22.41 -11.48 -21.25
N GLY A 15 22.34 -10.44 -20.40
CA GLY A 15 23.42 -9.46 -20.23
C GLY A 15 23.42 -8.34 -21.29
N GLU A 16 22.34 -8.23 -22.07
CA GLU A 16 22.21 -7.19 -23.08
C GLU A 16 21.77 -5.85 -22.47
N THR A 17 21.98 -4.77 -23.24
CA THR A 17 21.50 -3.42 -22.87
C THR A 17 20.15 -3.16 -23.53
N ILE A 18 19.20 -2.66 -22.75
CA ILE A 18 17.86 -2.29 -23.22
C ILE A 18 17.63 -0.77 -23.17
N ASP A 19 16.68 -0.27 -23.95
CA ASP A 19 16.16 1.09 -23.86
C ASP A 19 14.89 1.12 -22.99
N LYS A 20 15.09 1.15 -21.67
CA LYS A 20 13.99 1.11 -20.71
C LYS A 20 13.13 2.39 -20.81
N PRO A 21 11.82 2.29 -21.05
CA PRO A 21 10.96 3.46 -21.08
C PRO A 21 10.94 4.19 -19.73
N VAL A 22 10.81 5.51 -19.80
CA VAL A 22 10.58 6.41 -18.68
C VAL A 22 9.16 6.97 -18.82
N TYR A 23 8.31 6.67 -17.85
CA TYR A 23 6.93 7.11 -17.80
C TYR A 23 6.81 8.33 -16.89
N SER A 24 6.24 9.41 -17.40
CA SER A 24 5.93 10.59 -16.60
C SER A 24 4.53 10.46 -16.04
N PHE A 25 4.40 10.34 -14.73
CA PHE A 25 3.09 10.36 -14.06
C PHE A 25 2.38 11.71 -14.20
N LYS A 26 3.15 12.79 -14.35
CA LYS A 26 2.62 14.14 -14.57
C LYS A 26 2.01 14.29 -15.96
N GLU A 27 2.62 13.69 -16.98
CA GLU A 27 2.15 13.77 -18.37
C GLU A 27 1.27 12.58 -18.78
N GLY A 28 1.22 11.53 -17.98
CA GLY A 28 0.45 10.33 -18.27
C GLY A 28 0.97 9.50 -19.45
N ARG A 29 2.21 9.73 -19.90
CA ARG A 29 2.80 9.07 -21.08
C ARG A 29 4.28 8.74 -20.93
N ARG A 30 4.80 7.92 -21.84
CA ARG A 30 6.25 7.73 -22.04
C ARG A 30 6.85 9.05 -22.53
N ILE A 31 7.92 9.49 -21.89
CA ILE A 31 8.60 10.75 -22.22
C ILE A 31 10.02 10.56 -22.74
N ALA A 32 10.65 9.44 -22.41
CA ALA A 32 12.03 9.13 -22.80
C ALA A 32 12.29 7.63 -22.69
N THR A 33 13.50 7.23 -23.09
CA THR A 33 14.10 5.93 -22.77
C THR A 33 15.42 6.18 -22.04
N LYS A 34 15.85 5.20 -21.24
CA LYS A 34 17.19 5.16 -20.65
C LYS A 34 17.84 3.81 -20.87
N LYS A 35 19.13 3.81 -21.21
CA LYS A 35 19.88 2.57 -21.34
C LYS A 35 20.05 1.91 -19.99
N VAL A 36 19.75 0.62 -19.91
CA VAL A 36 19.90 -0.21 -18.71
C VAL A 36 20.52 -1.54 -19.13
N SER A 37 21.52 -1.98 -18.39
CA SER A 37 22.14 -3.30 -18.47
C SER A 37 22.25 -3.89 -17.07
N ARG A 38 22.50 -5.19 -16.99
CA ARG A 38 22.73 -5.92 -15.74
C ARG A 38 24.15 -6.47 -15.75
N GLU A 39 24.94 -6.15 -14.72
CA GLU A 39 26.26 -6.77 -14.54
C GLU A 39 26.12 -8.24 -14.11
N PRO A 40 27.12 -9.11 -14.36
CA PRO A 40 27.02 -10.55 -14.08
C PRO A 40 26.59 -10.92 -12.66
N ASP A 41 27.01 -10.14 -11.66
CA ASP A 41 26.77 -10.32 -10.22
C ASP A 41 25.53 -9.56 -9.70
N GLN A 42 24.79 -8.88 -10.56
CA GLN A 42 23.58 -8.15 -10.18
C GLN A 42 22.31 -8.98 -10.39
N ILE A 43 21.34 -8.77 -9.51
CA ILE A 43 19.98 -9.29 -9.65
C ILE A 43 19.06 -8.24 -10.31
N LEU A 44 18.02 -8.71 -11.00
CA LEU A 44 16.93 -7.87 -11.46
C LEU A 44 15.86 -7.82 -10.37
N LEU A 45 15.59 -6.62 -9.85
CA LEU A 45 14.47 -6.38 -8.96
C LEU A 45 13.33 -5.71 -9.74
N LEU A 46 12.20 -6.40 -9.86
CA LEU A 46 10.99 -5.88 -10.47
C LEU A 46 9.95 -5.57 -9.38
N ASP A 47 9.81 -4.29 -9.02
CA ASP A 47 8.70 -3.82 -8.20
C ASP A 47 7.46 -3.62 -9.09
N CYS A 48 6.41 -4.41 -8.85
CA CYS A 48 5.22 -4.43 -9.69
C CYS A 48 3.96 -4.80 -8.88
N LEU A 49 2.88 -4.04 -9.10
CA LEU A 49 1.56 -4.38 -8.57
C LEU A 49 1.06 -5.74 -9.05
N HIS A 50 1.38 -6.13 -10.28
CA HIS A 50 0.92 -7.37 -10.90
C HIS A 50 1.98 -8.46 -10.91
N GLY A 51 3.03 -8.39 -10.08
CA GLY A 51 4.23 -9.25 -10.20
C GLY A 51 4.00 -10.77 -10.22
N PHE A 52 2.85 -11.25 -9.75
CA PHE A 52 2.47 -12.68 -9.82
C PHE A 52 1.65 -13.06 -11.05
N TYR A 53 1.29 -12.10 -11.90
CA TYR A 53 0.57 -12.36 -13.13
C TYR A 53 1.48 -13.13 -14.10
N PRO A 54 1.19 -14.41 -14.41
CA PRO A 54 2.12 -15.28 -15.13
C PRO A 54 2.63 -14.71 -16.46
N PRO A 55 1.81 -14.00 -17.26
CA PRO A 55 2.29 -13.38 -18.51
C PRO A 55 3.39 -12.33 -18.35
N LEU A 56 3.66 -11.77 -17.16
CA LEU A 56 4.73 -10.79 -16.95
C LEU A 56 6.16 -11.35 -17.03
N ALA A 57 6.31 -12.66 -16.96
CA ALA A 57 7.59 -13.35 -17.03
C ALA A 57 7.55 -14.50 -18.03
N GLU A 58 6.74 -14.35 -19.08
CA GLU A 58 6.56 -15.39 -20.08
C GLU A 58 7.87 -15.68 -20.83
N GLY A 59 8.26 -16.96 -20.90
CA GLY A 59 9.51 -17.38 -21.54
C GLY A 59 10.77 -17.17 -20.69
N ILE A 60 10.63 -16.84 -19.40
CA ILE A 60 11.72 -16.88 -18.42
C ILE A 60 11.60 -18.20 -17.65
N ASP A 61 12.72 -18.88 -17.42
CA ASP A 61 12.74 -20.11 -16.61
C ASP A 61 12.22 -19.81 -15.19
N PRO A 62 11.14 -20.48 -14.72
CA PRO A 62 10.63 -20.28 -13.37
C PRO A 62 11.67 -20.50 -12.27
N GLN A 63 12.72 -21.31 -12.50
CA GLN A 63 13.78 -21.57 -11.52
C GLN A 63 14.65 -20.35 -11.20
N VAL A 64 14.72 -19.37 -12.12
CA VAL A 64 15.48 -18.14 -11.90
C VAL A 64 14.62 -17.00 -11.36
N ILE A 65 13.34 -17.25 -11.10
CA ILE A 65 12.38 -16.26 -10.60
C ILE A 65 12.13 -16.52 -9.12
N PHE A 66 12.38 -15.49 -8.30
CA PHE A 66 11.96 -15.47 -6.90
C PHE A 66 10.84 -14.45 -6.70
N ARG A 67 9.70 -14.90 -6.18
CA ARG A 67 8.47 -14.14 -5.99
C ARG A 67 8.31 -13.74 -4.53
N LEU A 68 8.45 -12.45 -4.27
CA LEU A 68 8.27 -11.86 -2.94
C LEU A 68 6.90 -11.18 -2.85
N TYR A 69 6.08 -11.57 -1.87
CA TYR A 69 4.86 -10.83 -1.52
C TYR A 69 5.08 -10.02 -0.25
N ILE A 70 4.78 -8.72 -0.30
CA ILE A 70 4.81 -7.86 0.88
C ILE A 70 3.38 -7.41 1.18
N GLU A 71 2.88 -7.78 2.35
CA GLU A 71 1.57 -7.35 2.84
C GLU A 71 1.73 -6.48 4.08
N ALA A 72 0.99 -5.38 4.16
CA ALA A 72 0.99 -4.53 5.36
C ALA A 72 0.01 -5.09 6.41
N MET A 73 0.29 -6.28 6.93
CA MET A 73 -0.58 -6.93 7.91
C MET A 73 -0.34 -6.35 9.31
N ASN A 74 -1.40 -5.85 9.93
CA ASN A 74 -1.41 -5.58 11.35
C ASN A 74 -2.52 -6.44 11.96
N PRO A 75 -2.26 -7.72 12.29
CA PRO A 75 -3.28 -8.67 12.72
C PRO A 75 -3.59 -8.53 14.23
N LEU A 76 -4.28 -7.46 14.62
CA LEU A 76 -4.76 -7.25 15.99
C LEU A 76 -6.23 -7.65 16.08
N TYR A 77 -6.69 -8.05 17.25
CA TYR A 77 -8.13 -8.22 17.49
C TYR A 77 -8.79 -6.85 17.67
N GLU A 78 -9.89 -6.61 16.96
CA GLU A 78 -10.74 -5.44 17.14
C GLU A 78 -11.39 -5.51 18.55
N SER A 79 -11.21 -4.48 19.37
CA SER A 79 -11.70 -4.47 20.76
C SER A 79 -13.21 -4.30 20.89
N SER A 80 -13.88 -3.76 19.85
CA SER A 80 -15.33 -3.58 19.80
C SER A 80 -15.86 -4.15 18.48
N VAL A 81 -16.45 -5.34 18.55
CA VAL A 81 -16.84 -6.12 17.38
C VAL A 81 -17.88 -5.37 16.51
N MET A 82 -17.54 -5.05 15.26
CA MET A 82 -18.55 -4.75 14.24
C MET A 82 -19.15 -6.08 13.74
N LYS A 83 -20.32 -6.47 14.28
CA LYS A 83 -21.06 -7.66 13.84
C LYS A 83 -21.31 -7.58 12.31
N PRO A 84 -20.91 -8.58 11.50
CA PRO A 84 -21.32 -8.65 10.10
C PRO A 84 -22.85 -8.66 9.99
N LEU A 85 -23.40 -8.16 8.87
CA LEU A 85 -24.85 -8.23 8.58
C LEU A 85 -25.35 -9.68 8.34
N VAL A 86 -24.47 -10.67 8.42
CA VAL A 86 -24.77 -12.09 8.29
C VAL A 86 -24.29 -12.77 9.58
N GLU A 87 -25.20 -13.42 10.30
CA GLU A 87 -24.85 -14.27 11.44
C GLU A 87 -24.03 -15.46 10.93
N MET A 88 -22.72 -15.41 11.13
CA MET A 88 -21.85 -16.57 11.04
C MET A 88 -21.23 -16.78 12.41
N GLU A 89 -21.25 -18.01 12.91
CA GLU A 89 -20.61 -18.42 14.15
C GLU A 89 -19.08 -18.27 14.05
N TRP A 90 -18.59 -17.05 14.25
CA TRP A 90 -17.21 -16.78 14.60
C TRP A 90 -17.19 -16.41 16.08
N SER A 91 -16.14 -16.75 16.80
CA SER A 91 -15.94 -16.62 18.26
C SER A 91 -16.04 -15.20 18.84
N GLY A 92 -16.73 -14.26 18.19
CA GLY A 92 -16.85 -12.86 18.59
C GLY A 92 -15.58 -12.05 18.30
N GLU A 93 -14.48 -12.68 17.93
CA GLU A 93 -13.19 -12.04 17.70
C GLU A 93 -12.99 -11.78 16.21
N ARG A 94 -12.86 -10.50 15.84
CA ARG A 94 -12.55 -10.07 14.48
C ARG A 94 -11.16 -9.46 14.44
N MET A 95 -10.37 -9.81 13.43
CA MET A 95 -9.06 -9.19 13.22
C MET A 95 -9.21 -7.87 12.45
N THR A 96 -8.34 -6.92 12.77
CA THR A 96 -8.14 -5.70 12.00
C THR A 96 -7.81 -6.04 10.56
N ARG A 97 -8.35 -5.22 9.65
CA ARG A 97 -8.21 -5.45 8.22
C ARG A 97 -6.99 -4.72 7.68
N PHE A 98 -6.14 -5.43 6.94
CA PHE A 98 -4.95 -4.83 6.33
C PHE A 98 -5.31 -3.70 5.35
N GLU A 99 -6.46 -3.79 4.65
CA GLU A 99 -6.91 -2.72 3.76
C GLU A 99 -7.23 -1.41 4.48
N ASP A 100 -7.60 -1.45 5.77
CA ASP A 100 -7.91 -0.24 6.53
C ASP A 100 -6.62 0.48 6.94
N VAL A 101 -5.61 -0.26 7.41
CA VAL A 101 -4.29 0.31 7.69
C VAL A 101 -3.65 0.87 6.43
N ARG A 102 -3.79 0.17 5.29
CA ARG A 102 -3.30 0.63 4.00
C ARG A 102 -4.05 1.88 3.51
N LEU A 103 -5.35 2.00 3.78
CA LEU A 103 -6.10 3.24 3.50
C LEU A 103 -5.49 4.40 4.29
N LEU A 104 -5.24 4.25 5.59
CA LEU A 104 -4.67 5.31 6.43
C LEU A 104 -3.28 5.74 5.95
N ARG A 105 -2.38 4.78 5.74
CA ARG A 105 -1.04 5.04 5.17
C ARG A 105 -1.15 5.78 3.84
N ARG A 106 -2.06 5.35 2.95
CA ARG A 106 -2.29 6.01 1.66
C ARG A 106 -2.85 7.43 1.81
N SER A 107 -3.79 7.66 2.72
CA SER A 107 -4.36 8.99 2.95
C SER A 107 -3.29 10.00 3.36
N LEU A 108 -2.36 9.62 4.25
CA LEU A 108 -1.24 10.51 4.60
C LEU A 108 -0.32 10.78 3.41
N ARG A 109 0.08 9.72 2.70
CA ARG A 109 0.95 9.85 1.53
C ARG A 109 0.32 10.72 0.44
N ASP A 110 -0.97 10.50 0.15
CA ASP A 110 -1.68 11.20 -0.91
C ASP A 110 -1.93 12.68 -0.54
N VAL A 111 -2.11 13.02 0.75
CA VAL A 111 -2.12 14.42 1.23
C VAL A 111 -0.75 15.08 1.03
N VAL A 112 0.32 14.44 1.51
CA VAL A 112 1.67 15.04 1.50
C VAL A 112 2.24 15.17 0.09
N HIS A 113 2.07 14.16 -0.76
CA HIS A 113 2.78 14.08 -2.04
C HIS A 113 1.91 14.33 -3.28
N ARG A 114 0.57 14.31 -3.15
CA ARG A 114 -0.32 14.38 -4.32
C ARG A 114 -1.37 15.50 -4.23
N ASN A 115 -1.36 16.29 -3.14
CA ASN A 115 -2.37 17.30 -2.85
C ASN A 115 -3.80 16.74 -3.00
N HIS A 116 -3.99 15.46 -2.62
CA HIS A 116 -5.22 14.73 -2.83
C HIS A 116 -5.97 14.61 -1.49
N PRO A 117 -7.20 15.15 -1.37
CA PRO A 117 -7.93 15.13 -0.11
C PRO A 117 -8.20 13.70 0.40
N PRO A 118 -8.20 13.49 1.73
CA PRO A 118 -8.49 12.19 2.33
C PRO A 118 -9.86 11.63 1.96
N LEU A 119 -10.86 12.51 1.78
CA LEU A 119 -12.19 12.12 1.31
C LEU A 119 -12.14 11.50 -0.08
N SER A 120 -11.37 12.08 -1.00
CA SER A 120 -11.20 11.55 -2.35
C SER A 120 -10.50 10.19 -2.32
N THR A 121 -9.50 10.01 -1.44
CA THR A 121 -8.85 8.71 -1.21
C THR A 121 -9.86 7.66 -0.72
N LEU A 122 -10.68 8.02 0.27
CA LEU A 122 -11.71 7.15 0.85
C LEU A 122 -12.74 6.72 -0.19
N LEU A 123 -13.23 7.65 -1.00
CA LEU A 123 -14.20 7.38 -2.07
C LEU A 123 -13.60 6.52 -3.19
N HIS A 124 -12.34 6.76 -3.56
CA HIS A 124 -11.66 6.03 -4.63
C HIS A 124 -11.17 4.62 -4.22
N TRP A 125 -11.10 4.32 -2.92
CA TRP A 125 -10.50 3.08 -2.42
C TRP A 125 -11.14 1.79 -2.96
N HIS A 126 -12.41 1.83 -3.35
CA HIS A 126 -13.09 0.68 -3.96
C HIS A 126 -12.41 0.23 -5.28
N TYR A 127 -11.90 1.14 -6.11
CA TYR A 127 -11.15 0.80 -7.33
C TYR A 127 -9.82 0.12 -7.01
N VAL A 128 -9.12 0.61 -5.98
CA VAL A 128 -7.87 0.01 -5.50
C VAL A 128 -8.14 -1.43 -5.05
N ARG A 129 -9.19 -1.63 -4.24
CA ARG A 129 -9.60 -2.97 -3.78
C ARG A 129 -10.04 -3.88 -4.90
N GLN A 130 -10.75 -3.37 -5.90
CA GLN A 130 -11.16 -4.15 -7.06
C GLN A 130 -9.93 -4.65 -7.85
N GLY A 131 -8.95 -3.77 -8.10
CA GLY A 131 -7.71 -4.17 -8.78
C GLY A 131 -6.92 -5.23 -8.00
N GLU A 132 -6.84 -5.08 -6.68
CA GLU A 132 -6.20 -6.05 -5.78
C GLU A 132 -6.91 -7.41 -5.80
N LEU A 133 -8.23 -7.42 -5.66
CA LEU A 133 -9.05 -8.64 -5.67
C LEU A 133 -9.04 -9.33 -7.04
N PHE A 134 -8.82 -8.58 -8.11
CA PHE A 134 -8.74 -9.14 -9.46
C PHE A 134 -7.38 -9.81 -9.75
N SER A 135 -6.27 -9.20 -9.31
CA SER A 135 -4.94 -9.54 -9.84
C SER A 135 -3.84 -9.79 -8.81
N ILE A 136 -4.05 -9.44 -7.53
CA ILE A 136 -3.03 -9.56 -6.48
C ILE A 136 -3.42 -10.64 -5.49
N ILE A 137 -4.59 -10.48 -4.86
CA ILE A 137 -5.05 -11.37 -3.79
C ILE A 137 -5.24 -12.82 -4.26
N PRO A 138 -5.80 -13.10 -5.45
CA PRO A 138 -5.91 -14.48 -5.93
C PRO A 138 -4.56 -15.13 -6.25
N LEU A 139 -3.56 -14.32 -6.65
CA LEU A 139 -2.26 -14.80 -7.11
C LEU A 139 -1.20 -14.82 -6.01
N LYS A 140 -1.46 -14.26 -4.82
CA LYS A 140 -0.50 -14.20 -3.71
C LYS A 140 0.03 -15.56 -3.26
N GLY A 141 -0.73 -16.64 -3.49
CA GLY A 141 -0.31 -18.01 -3.19
C GLY A 141 0.84 -18.52 -4.07
N MET A 142 1.18 -17.78 -5.14
CA MET A 142 2.34 -18.05 -5.98
C MET A 142 3.65 -17.50 -5.39
N ALA A 143 3.60 -16.77 -4.27
CA ALA A 143 4.79 -16.21 -3.65
C ALA A 143 5.68 -17.30 -3.07
N ASP A 144 6.99 -17.20 -3.34
CA ASP A 144 8.01 -18.05 -2.73
C ASP A 144 8.24 -17.64 -1.28
N TYR A 145 8.07 -16.35 -0.97
CA TYR A 145 8.14 -15.83 0.40
C TYR A 145 7.16 -14.68 0.62
N VAL A 146 6.62 -14.62 1.85
CA VAL A 146 5.70 -13.56 2.28
C VAL A 146 6.36 -12.79 3.42
N VAL A 147 6.49 -11.48 3.25
CA VAL A 147 6.96 -10.55 4.27
C VAL A 147 5.80 -9.73 4.78
N ASN A 148 5.64 -9.67 6.09
CA ASN A 148 4.75 -8.69 6.70
C ASN A 148 5.47 -7.34 6.81
N GLY A 149 5.02 -6.34 6.05
CA GLY A 149 5.46 -4.94 6.12
C GLY A 149 4.58 -4.06 7.02
N GLY A 150 3.65 -4.65 7.76
CA GLY A 150 2.89 -3.98 8.81
C GLY A 150 3.67 -4.00 10.13
N MET A 151 3.56 -2.91 10.88
CA MET A 151 4.18 -2.79 12.20
C MET A 151 3.08 -2.77 13.27
N PRO A 152 3.20 -3.50 14.39
CA PRO A 152 2.17 -3.52 15.44
C PRO A 152 1.77 -2.12 15.93
N PHE A 153 2.73 -1.18 15.96
CA PHE A 153 2.53 0.20 16.40
C PHE A 153 2.04 1.17 15.30
N ASP A 154 1.72 0.70 14.09
CA ASP A 154 1.23 1.56 13.01
C ASP A 154 -0.01 2.35 13.44
N LEU A 155 -1.03 1.69 14.00
CA LEU A 155 -2.29 2.34 14.34
C LEU A 155 -2.11 3.42 15.42
N PRO A 156 -1.42 3.17 16.56
CA PRO A 156 -1.06 4.23 17.51
C PRO A 156 -0.24 5.38 16.91
N ALA A 157 0.68 5.09 15.99
CA ALA A 157 1.52 6.10 15.35
C ALA A 157 0.76 6.94 14.31
N LEU A 158 -0.23 6.36 13.63
CA LEU A 158 -1.07 7.03 12.63
C LEU A 158 -2.20 7.83 13.26
N LYS A 159 -2.77 7.39 14.38
CA LYS A 159 -3.94 8.01 15.04
C LYS A 159 -3.86 9.55 15.18
N PRO A 160 -2.72 10.16 15.57
CA PRO A 160 -2.64 11.61 15.76
C PRO A 160 -2.91 12.44 14.51
N PHE A 161 -2.74 11.87 13.32
CA PHE A 161 -3.03 12.55 12.06
C PHE A 161 -4.51 12.46 11.67
N PHE A 162 -5.27 11.56 12.28
CA PHE A 162 -6.67 11.28 11.97
C PHE A 162 -7.61 11.55 13.16
N SER A 163 -7.13 12.30 14.16
CA SER A 163 -7.88 12.61 15.37
C SER A 163 -7.48 13.98 15.90
N GLY A 164 -8.40 14.66 16.59
CA GLY A 164 -8.17 15.99 17.14
C GLY A 164 -8.33 17.12 16.11
N LYS A 165 -7.84 18.31 16.49
CA LYS A 165 -8.09 19.57 15.77
C LYS A 165 -7.50 19.59 14.35
N ASP A 166 -6.34 18.99 14.17
CA ASP A 166 -5.60 18.98 12.90
C ASP A 166 -5.80 17.67 12.13
N SER A 167 -6.89 16.95 12.43
CA SER A 167 -7.22 15.68 11.79
C SER A 167 -7.42 15.87 10.29
N ILE A 168 -6.82 14.98 9.51
CA ILE A 168 -7.08 14.87 8.07
C ILE A 168 -8.27 13.95 7.78
N TRP A 169 -8.81 13.24 8.78
CA TRP A 169 -9.95 12.36 8.56
C TRP A 169 -11.18 13.17 8.14
N PRO A 170 -11.91 12.77 7.07
CA PRO A 170 -13.05 13.56 6.58
C PRO A 170 -14.12 13.75 7.65
N ASP A 171 -14.75 14.93 7.69
CA ASP A 171 -15.92 15.14 8.54
C ASP A 171 -17.07 14.21 8.08
N PRO A 172 -17.85 13.62 9.00
CA PRO A 172 -18.99 12.76 8.64
C PRO A 172 -19.95 13.41 7.63
N SER A 173 -20.21 14.72 7.75
CA SER A 173 -21.12 15.46 6.87
C SER A 173 -20.59 15.57 5.43
N SER A 174 -19.28 15.40 5.23
CA SER A 174 -18.66 15.36 3.90
C SER A 174 -19.11 14.15 3.08
N LEU A 175 -19.64 13.09 3.72
CA LEU A 175 -20.17 11.90 3.04
C LEU A 175 -21.66 12.04 2.67
N ASP A 176 -22.35 13.08 3.12
CA ASP A 176 -23.80 13.25 2.88
C ASP A 176 -24.11 13.39 1.39
N GLN A 177 -23.23 14.07 0.64
CA GLN A 177 -23.32 14.21 -0.82
C GLN A 177 -23.02 12.91 -1.57
N TYR A 178 -22.48 11.90 -0.88
CA TYR A 178 -22.08 10.60 -1.44
C TYR A 178 -22.89 9.47 -0.82
N ALA A 179 -24.18 9.70 -0.54
CA ALA A 179 -25.06 8.73 0.09
C ALA A 179 -25.11 7.37 -0.64
N SER A 180 -24.96 7.36 -1.97
CA SER A 180 -24.92 6.15 -2.79
C SER A 180 -23.60 5.35 -2.69
N PHE A 181 -22.54 5.94 -2.12
CA PHE A 181 -21.23 5.29 -1.94
C PHE A 181 -21.21 4.47 -0.65
N LEU A 182 -22.09 3.46 -0.58
CA LEU A 182 -22.30 2.65 0.62
C LEU A 182 -21.01 2.00 1.14
N ASP A 183 -20.17 1.48 0.24
CA ASP A 183 -18.86 0.90 0.59
C ASP A 183 -17.93 1.91 1.29
N ALA A 184 -17.88 3.16 0.81
CA ALA A 184 -17.08 4.21 1.43
C ALA A 184 -17.61 4.57 2.82
N ARG A 185 -18.93 4.62 3.02
CA ARG A 185 -19.54 4.90 4.32
C ARG A 185 -19.32 3.77 5.33
N ILE A 186 -19.47 2.51 4.90
CA ILE A 186 -19.19 1.34 5.74
C ILE A 186 -17.72 1.36 6.18
N ARG A 187 -16.80 1.64 5.25
CA ARG A 187 -15.38 1.75 5.56
C ARG A 187 -15.09 2.91 6.50
N TYR A 188 -15.67 4.08 6.24
CA TYR A 188 -15.53 5.24 7.11
C TYR A 188 -15.89 4.90 8.56
N GLN A 189 -17.10 4.34 8.77
CA GLN A 189 -17.58 3.94 10.08
C GLN A 189 -16.66 2.89 10.74
N ARG A 190 -16.15 1.94 9.95
CA ARG A 190 -15.24 0.91 10.45
C ARG A 190 -13.90 1.49 10.91
N VAL A 191 -13.28 2.33 10.10
CA VAL A 191 -12.00 2.95 10.41
C VAL A 191 -12.13 3.93 11.58
N SER A 192 -13.20 4.73 11.64
CA SER A 192 -13.45 5.61 12.78
C SER A 192 -13.57 4.82 14.09
N LYS A 193 -14.34 3.73 14.11
CA LYS A 193 -14.45 2.86 15.30
C LYS A 193 -13.11 2.25 15.70
N LEU A 194 -12.31 1.83 14.71
CA LEU A 194 -10.97 1.31 14.97
C LEU A 194 -10.07 2.36 15.62
N HIS A 195 -10.15 3.62 15.20
CA HIS A 195 -9.40 4.72 15.82
C HIS A 195 -9.87 5.01 17.25
N ASP A 196 -11.17 5.02 17.49
CA ASP A 196 -11.75 5.26 18.82
C ASP A 196 -11.31 4.17 19.82
N ALA A 197 -11.11 2.95 19.33
CA ALA A 197 -10.72 1.77 20.09
C ALA A 197 -9.24 1.70 20.52
N ILE A 198 -8.37 2.57 19.99
CA ILE A 198 -6.90 2.46 20.14
C ILE A 198 -6.35 3.68 20.87
N GLU A 199 -5.40 3.50 21.80
CA GLU A 199 -4.68 4.65 22.37
C GLU A 199 -3.63 5.18 21.39
N GLY A 200 -3.63 6.49 21.16
CA GLY A 200 -2.74 7.13 20.20
C GLY A 200 -1.43 7.56 20.85
N LEU A 201 -0.34 7.60 20.08
CA LEU A 201 0.85 8.31 20.52
C LEU A 201 0.58 9.82 20.50
N THR A 202 1.33 10.60 21.25
CA THR A 202 1.36 12.07 21.07
C THR A 202 2.15 12.43 19.81
N MET A 203 1.91 13.61 19.23
CA MET A 203 2.74 14.09 18.10
C MET A 203 4.22 14.23 18.47
N GLU A 204 4.54 14.50 19.73
CA GLU A 204 5.91 14.52 20.23
C GLU A 204 6.55 13.11 20.19
N GLN A 205 5.82 12.11 20.68
CA GLN A 205 6.25 10.70 20.61
C GLN A 205 6.43 10.22 19.17
N VAL A 206 5.50 10.58 18.27
CA VAL A 206 5.60 10.25 16.83
C VAL A 206 6.87 10.86 16.21
N ARG A 207 7.24 12.09 16.56
CA ARG A 207 8.43 12.77 16.03
C ARG A 207 9.74 12.29 16.67
N ASN A 208 9.68 11.61 17.82
CA ASN A 208 10.86 11.14 18.52
C ASN A 208 11.50 9.92 17.81
N VAL A 209 12.66 10.13 17.19
CA VAL A 209 13.41 9.07 16.49
C VAL A 209 14.02 8.01 17.41
N ALA A 210 14.14 8.29 18.71
CA ALA A 210 14.54 7.29 19.70
C ALA A 210 13.39 6.34 20.06
N LEU A 211 12.14 6.76 19.87
CA LEU A 211 10.95 5.91 20.09
C LEU A 211 10.56 5.14 18.83
N ILE A 212 10.46 5.83 17.70
CA ILE A 212 10.21 5.21 16.40
C ILE A 212 11.47 5.43 15.55
N PRO A 213 12.29 4.40 15.29
CA PRO A 213 13.52 4.55 14.50
C PRO A 213 13.28 5.23 13.15
N GLY A 214 14.27 6.00 12.69
CA GLY A 214 14.20 6.75 11.43
C GLY A 214 14.11 5.86 10.18
N ASP A 215 14.51 4.60 10.28
CA ASP A 215 14.46 3.59 9.23
C ASP A 215 13.22 2.69 9.31
N ALA A 216 12.32 2.93 10.28
CA ALA A 216 11.06 2.20 10.36
C ALA A 216 10.15 2.56 9.16
N VAL A 217 9.53 1.56 8.53
CA VAL A 217 8.68 1.73 7.33
C VAL A 217 7.59 2.80 7.53
N VAL A 218 7.03 2.91 8.73
CA VAL A 218 5.98 3.90 9.04
C VAL A 218 6.45 5.36 8.84
N ARG A 219 7.76 5.62 8.88
CA ARG A 219 8.38 6.95 8.68
C ARG A 219 8.15 7.53 7.30
N GLU A 220 7.84 6.71 6.31
CA GLU A 220 7.35 7.17 5.00
C GLU A 220 6.09 8.05 5.16
N PHE A 221 5.21 7.70 6.10
CA PHE A 221 3.88 8.32 6.23
C PHE A 221 3.84 9.40 7.31
N ILE A 222 4.52 9.16 8.44
CA ILE A 222 4.48 10.07 9.61
C ILE A 222 5.63 11.09 9.62
N GLY A 223 6.55 11.01 8.65
CA GLY A 223 7.73 11.85 8.54
C GLY A 223 8.89 11.42 9.45
N GLY A 224 10.07 12.02 9.22
CA GLY A 224 11.29 11.72 9.97
C GLY A 224 12.08 10.51 9.46
N SER A 225 11.85 10.10 8.20
CA SER A 225 12.62 9.01 7.57
C SER A 225 14.09 9.37 7.42
N THR A 226 14.99 8.48 7.83
CA THR A 226 16.44 8.55 7.52
C THR A 226 16.77 7.86 6.21
N VAL A 227 15.84 7.08 5.65
CA VAL A 227 15.96 6.46 4.34
C VAL A 227 15.52 7.45 3.28
N LYS A 228 16.36 7.66 2.25
CA LYS A 228 15.99 8.44 1.07
C LYS A 228 15.02 7.61 0.24
N ILE A 229 13.75 8.01 0.26
CA ILE A 229 12.71 7.39 -0.55
C ILE A 229 12.63 8.17 -1.86
N PRO A 230 12.90 7.55 -3.01
CA PRO A 230 12.71 8.20 -4.31
C PRO A 230 11.21 8.35 -4.55
N HIS A 231 10.62 9.45 -4.08
CA HIS A 231 9.24 9.79 -4.39
C HIS A 231 9.18 10.40 -5.79
N ASN A 232 8.77 9.61 -6.78
CA ASN A 232 8.35 10.05 -8.12
C ASN A 232 9.27 11.11 -8.77
N GLU A 233 10.55 10.78 -8.98
CA GLU A 233 11.30 11.33 -10.11
C GLU A 233 10.89 10.64 -11.42
#